data_AF-A0A7Y9FJK6-F1
#
_entry.id   AF-A0A7Y9FJK6-F1
#
_cell.length_a   1.000
_cell.length_b   1.000
_cell.length_c   1.000
_cell.angle_alpha   90.00
_cell.angle_beta   90.00
_cell.angle_gamma   90.00
#
_symmetry.space_group_name_H-M   'P 1'
#
loop_
_entity.id
_entity.type
_entity.pdbx_description
1 polymer ?
#
loop_
_entity_poly.entity_id
_entity_poly.type
_entity_poly.pdbx_seq_one_letter_code
_entity_poly.pdbx_strand_id
1 'polypeptide(L)'
;MRTERVTFLTTPDHKAALDAFARNSGMSVGHVVREASAIYIAQAAADEDEQQLAALVREVNEAVPRMRADIKDAIANIHRANAVVDAVLSGEGPRQ
;
A
#
# COMPACT_ATOMS: atom_id res chain seq x y z
N MET A 1 30.20 -3.84 -22.45
CA MET A 1 28.74 -3.97 -22.21
C MET A 1 28.21 -5.10 -23.07
N ARG A 2 27.63 -6.15 -22.49
CA ARG A 2 26.99 -7.24 -23.24
C ARG A 2 25.50 -6.90 -23.30
N THR A 3 25.04 -6.29 -24.39
CA THR A 3 23.61 -5.99 -24.55
C THR A 3 22.86 -7.28 -24.86
N GLU A 4 21.83 -7.57 -24.08
CA GLU A 4 20.96 -8.73 -24.31
C GLU A 4 20.25 -8.63 -25.67
N ARG A 5 20.07 -9.79 -26.34
CA ARG A 5 19.40 -9.87 -27.64
C ARG A 5 17.93 -10.20 -27.42
N VAL A 6 17.06 -9.25 -27.74
CA VAL A 6 15.60 -9.43 -27.71
C VAL A 6 15.09 -9.68 -29.13
N THR A 7 14.39 -10.79 -29.32
CA THR A 7 13.65 -11.10 -30.55
C THR A 7 12.17 -11.14 -30.22
N PHE A 8 11.35 -10.41 -30.94
CA PHE A 8 9.89 -10.45 -30.82
C PHE A 8 9.26 -10.70 -32.18
N LEU A 9 8.15 -11.41 -32.19
CA LEU A 9 7.36 -11.66 -33.39
C LEU A 9 6.28 -10.57 -33.50
N THR A 10 6.12 -10.03 -34.69
CA THR A 10 5.15 -8.96 -34.96
C THR A 10 4.64 -9.06 -36.39
N THR A 11 3.52 -8.39 -36.67
CA THR A 11 3.00 -8.29 -38.04
C THR A 11 3.88 -7.32 -38.86
N PRO A 12 3.90 -7.46 -40.20
CA PRO A 12 4.61 -6.51 -41.06
C PRO A 12 4.22 -5.04 -40.81
N ASP A 13 2.93 -4.79 -40.61
CA ASP A 13 2.39 -3.45 -40.37
C ASP A 13 2.89 -2.86 -39.04
N HIS A 14 2.88 -3.65 -37.97
CA HIS A 14 3.41 -3.22 -36.68
C HIS A 14 4.92 -3.00 -36.72
N LYS A 15 5.66 -3.81 -37.49
CA LYS A 15 7.09 -3.57 -37.72
C LYS A 15 7.32 -2.22 -38.41
N ALA A 16 6.58 -1.93 -39.49
CA ALA A 16 6.70 -0.68 -40.22
C ALA A 16 6.34 0.53 -39.34
N ALA A 17 5.30 0.43 -38.52
CA ALA A 17 4.91 1.46 -37.57
C ALA A 17 6.00 1.71 -36.51
N LEU A 18 6.58 0.64 -35.94
CA LEU A 18 7.64 0.74 -34.96
C LEU A 18 8.95 1.30 -35.54
N ASP A 19 9.30 0.89 -36.77
CA ASP A 19 10.45 1.43 -37.51
C ASP A 19 10.27 2.95 -37.78
N ALA A 20 9.06 3.37 -38.16
CA ALA A 20 8.74 4.78 -38.38
C ALA A 20 8.79 5.59 -37.08
N PHE A 21 8.22 5.05 -35.99
CA PHE A 21 8.28 5.68 -34.67
C PHE A 21 9.72 5.85 -34.19
N ALA A 22 10.52 4.78 -34.22
CA ALA A 22 11.91 4.82 -33.79
C ALA A 22 12.70 5.88 -34.59
N ARG A 23 12.51 5.93 -35.91
CA ARG A 23 13.14 6.92 -36.78
C ARG A 23 12.74 8.36 -36.45
N ASN A 24 11.44 8.61 -36.25
CA ASN A 24 10.95 9.95 -35.89
C ASN A 24 11.46 10.41 -34.53
N SER A 25 11.67 9.48 -33.60
CA SER A 25 12.20 9.74 -32.26
C SER A 25 13.74 9.76 -32.19
N GLY A 26 14.45 9.54 -33.31
CA GLY A 26 15.91 9.49 -33.34
C GLY A 26 16.51 8.29 -32.60
N MET A 27 15.72 7.23 -32.37
CA MET A 27 16.09 6.05 -31.60
C MET A 27 16.18 4.82 -32.48
N SER A 28 16.89 3.78 -32.00
CA SER A 28 16.79 2.45 -32.62
C SER A 28 15.56 1.72 -32.10
N VAL A 29 14.99 0.82 -32.91
CA VAL A 29 13.86 -0.03 -32.49
C VAL A 29 14.17 -0.78 -31.19
N GLY A 30 15.39 -1.31 -31.05
CA GLY A 30 15.81 -2.01 -29.84
C GLY A 30 15.95 -1.09 -28.62
N HIS A 31 16.14 0.22 -28.81
CA HIS A 31 16.05 1.20 -27.72
C HIS A 31 14.59 1.36 -27.30
N VAL A 32 13.69 1.65 -28.25
CA VAL A 32 12.27 1.85 -28.00
C VAL A 32 11.65 0.66 -27.26
N VAL A 33 11.95 -0.56 -27.71
CA VAL A 33 11.41 -1.78 -27.07
C VAL A 33 11.92 -1.93 -25.64
N ARG A 34 13.21 -1.69 -25.39
CA ARG A 34 13.77 -1.78 -24.03
C ARG A 34 13.19 -0.74 -23.09
N GLU A 35 13.06 0.49 -23.56
CA GLU A 35 12.46 1.58 -22.80
C GLU A 35 10.99 1.30 -22.49
N ALA A 36 10.21 0.89 -23.49
CA ALA A 36 8.81 0.49 -23.30
C ALA A 36 8.66 -0.67 -22.32
N SER A 37 9.53 -1.69 -22.40
CA SER A 37 9.53 -2.79 -21.43
C SER A 37 9.88 -2.33 -20.01
N ALA A 38 10.87 -1.44 -19.85
CA ALA A 38 11.22 -0.90 -18.54
C ALA A 38 10.07 -0.09 -17.92
N ILE A 39 9.41 0.75 -18.73
CA ILE A 39 8.23 1.52 -18.30
C ILE A 39 7.10 0.58 -17.89
N TYR A 40 6.80 -0.44 -18.70
CA TYR A 40 5.74 -1.40 -18.41
C TYR A 40 5.98 -2.16 -17.09
N ILE A 41 7.21 -2.60 -16.85
CA ILE A 41 7.58 -3.28 -15.60
C ILE A 41 7.48 -2.32 -14.40
N ALA A 42 7.96 -1.09 -14.55
CA ALA A 42 7.90 -0.09 -13.47
C ALA A 42 6.46 0.31 -13.13
N GLN A 43 5.58 0.43 -14.12
CA GLN A 43 4.15 0.70 -13.91
C GLN A 43 3.47 -0.44 -13.15
N ALA A 44 3.76 -1.70 -13.51
CA ALA A 44 3.20 -2.85 -12.79
C ALA A 44 3.58 -2.83 -11.29
N ALA A 45 4.82 -2.45 -10.97
CA ALA A 45 5.25 -2.28 -9.57
C ALA A 45 4.55 -1.10 -8.88
N ALA A 46 4.39 0.04 -9.55
CA ALA A 46 3.69 1.19 -8.99
C ALA A 46 2.20 0.91 -8.70
N ASP A 47 1.54 0.17 -9.59
CA ASP A 47 0.13 -0.22 -9.41
C ASP A 47 -0.05 -1.20 -8.24
N GLU A 48 0.92 -2.08 -7.99
CA GLU A 48 0.94 -2.95 -6.80
C GLU A 48 1.14 -2.13 -5.52
N ASP A 49 2.06 -1.17 -5.52
CA ASP A 49 2.32 -0.29 -4.37
C ASP A 49 1.08 0.56 -4.02
N GLU A 50 0.39 1.11 -5.02
CA GLU A 50 -0.84 1.90 -4.84
C GLU A 50 -1.97 1.03 -4.23
N GLN A 51 -2.11 -0.22 -4.68
CA GLN A 51 -3.08 -1.17 -4.13
C GLN A 51 -2.77 -1.55 -2.67
N GLN A 52 -1.50 -1.76 -2.34
CA GLN A 52 -1.06 -2.03 -0.97
C GLN A 52 -1.31 -0.83 -0.07
N LEU A 53 -1.02 0.39 -0.53
CA LEU A 53 -1.28 1.61 0.22
C LEU A 53 -2.79 1.79 0.49
N ALA A 54 -3.64 1.55 -0.51
CA ALA A 54 -5.09 1.62 -0.35
C ALA A 54 -5.64 0.57 0.64
N ALA A 55 -5.03 -0.62 0.69
CA ALA A 55 -5.36 -1.63 1.71
C ALA A 55 -4.98 -1.15 3.11
N LEU A 56 -3.76 -0.64 3.29
CA LEU A 56 -3.27 -0.12 4.57
C LEU A 56 -4.12 1.04 5.09
N VAL A 57 -4.50 1.99 4.22
CA VAL A 57 -5.36 3.12 4.59
C VAL A 57 -6.73 2.64 5.08
N ARG A 58 -7.32 1.62 4.45
CA ARG A 58 -8.59 1.04 4.92
C ARG A 58 -8.44 0.41 6.30
N GLU A 59 -7.38 -0.37 6.51
CA GLU A 59 -7.11 -1.01 7.80
C GLU A 59 -6.92 0.03 8.91
N VAL A 60 -6.12 1.07 8.68
CA VAL A 60 -5.89 2.16 9.65
C VAL A 60 -7.19 2.90 9.98
N ASN A 61 -8.01 3.17 8.96
CA ASN A 61 -9.31 3.84 9.16
C ASN A 61 -10.30 3.00 9.98
N GLU A 62 -10.19 1.67 9.95
CA GLU A 62 -10.99 0.78 10.80
C GLU A 62 -10.38 0.61 12.21
N ALA A 63 -9.06 0.42 12.29
CA ALA A 63 -8.36 0.12 13.53
C ALA A 63 -8.32 1.31 14.50
N VAL A 64 -8.05 2.53 14.01
CA VAL A 64 -7.89 3.71 14.87
C VAL A 64 -9.15 4.05 15.67
N PRO A 65 -10.36 4.08 15.07
CA PRO A 65 -11.58 4.31 15.83
C PRO A 65 -11.84 3.23 16.88
N ARG A 66 -11.57 1.95 16.58
CA ARG A 66 -11.70 0.83 17.52
C ARG A 66 -10.75 0.98 18.70
N MET A 67 -9.46 1.18 18.42
CA MET A 67 -8.45 1.42 19.47
C MET A 67 -8.85 2.58 20.39
N ARG A 68 -9.39 3.66 19.83
CA ARG A 68 -9.87 4.80 20.62
C ARG A 68 -11.05 4.43 21.50
N ALA A 69 -11.97 3.60 21.02
CA ALA A 69 -13.10 3.11 21.82
C ALA A 69 -12.58 2.20 22.96
N ASP A 70 -11.72 1.25 22.66
CA ASP A 70 -11.14 0.32 23.63
C ASP A 70 -10.39 1.06 24.74
N ILE A 71 -9.62 2.10 24.39
CA ILE A 71 -8.92 2.95 25.36
C ILE A 71 -9.91 3.69 26.27
N LYS A 72 -11.00 4.22 25.72
CA LYS A 72 -12.03 4.90 26.54
C LYS A 72 -12.72 3.94 27.50
N ASP A 73 -13.03 2.74 27.03
CA ASP A 73 -13.66 1.70 27.86
C ASP A 73 -12.69 1.23 28.96
N ALA A 74 -11.41 1.08 28.64
CA ALA A 74 -10.37 0.77 29.62
C ALA A 74 -10.27 1.86 30.69
N ILE A 75 -10.25 3.14 30.30
CA ILE A 75 -10.24 4.27 31.24
C ILE A 75 -11.47 4.24 32.15
N ALA A 76 -12.66 4.04 31.58
CA ALA A 76 -13.90 3.94 32.35
C ALA A 76 -13.88 2.77 33.34
N ASN A 77 -13.34 1.62 32.93
CA ASN A 77 -13.16 0.45 33.79
C ASN A 77 -12.21 0.73 34.95
N ILE A 78 -11.09 1.41 34.69
CA ILE A 78 -10.13 1.80 35.72
C ILE A 78 -10.79 2.74 36.73
N HIS A 79 -11.53 3.74 36.28
CA HIS A 79 -12.26 4.64 37.18
C HIS A 79 -13.28 3.89 38.05
N ARG A 80 -14.04 2.96 37.47
CA ARG A 80 -14.97 2.11 38.23
C ARG A 80 -14.26 1.26 39.27
N ALA A 81 -13.15 0.61 38.89
CA ALA A 81 -12.37 -0.22 39.80
C ALA A 81 -11.80 0.60 40.96
N ASN A 82 -11.25 1.78 40.67
CA ASN A 82 -10.73 2.68 41.70
C ASN A 82 -11.84 3.15 42.65
N ALA A 83 -13.02 3.52 42.14
CA ALA A 83 -14.14 3.93 42.98
C ALA A 83 -14.60 2.82 43.95
N VAL A 84 -14.58 1.56 43.51
CA VAL A 84 -14.89 0.40 44.39
C VAL A 84 -13.82 0.24 45.47
N VAL A 85 -12.54 0.36 45.11
CA VAL A 85 -11.43 0.29 46.07
C VAL A 85 -11.52 1.43 47.09
N ASP A 86 -11.77 2.66 46.64
CA ASP A 86 -11.89 3.83 47.49
C ASP A 86 -13.06 3.68 48.48
N ALA A 87 -14.22 3.18 48.04
CA ALA A 87 -15.36 2.92 48.92
C ALA A 87 -15.02 1.92 50.03
N VAL A 88 -14.37 0.80 49.68
CA VAL A 88 -13.92 -0.22 50.65
C VAL A 88 -12.92 0.36 51.65
N LEU A 89 -11.95 1.15 51.17
CA LEU A 89 -10.89 1.74 52.00
C LEU A 89 -11.39 2.90 52.88
N SER A 90 -12.40 3.64 52.44
CA SER A 90 -12.99 4.78 53.18
C SER A 90 -13.87 4.38 54.38
N GLY A 91 -14.08 3.08 54.62
CA GLY A 91 -14.73 2.59 55.84
C GLY A 91 -16.19 2.13 55.69
N GLU A 92 -16.69 1.89 54.47
CA GLU A 92 -17.91 1.09 54.25
C GLU A 92 -17.62 -0.43 54.29
N GLY A 93 -16.83 -0.88 55.28
CA GLY A 93 -16.80 -2.31 55.64
C GLY A 93 -18.14 -2.73 56.25
N PRO A 94 -18.56 -4.01 56.13
CA PRO A 94 -19.83 -4.45 56.69
C PRO A 94 -19.86 -4.12 58.18
N ARG A 95 -20.77 -3.23 58.58
CA ARG A 95 -21.20 -3.14 59.98
C ARG A 95 -21.89 -4.47 60.28
N GLN A 96 -21.39 -5.15 61.30
CA GLN A 96 -21.88 -6.45 61.80
C GLN A 96 -23.40 -6.48 61.95
#